data_AF-A0A0P7Y9V7-F1
#
_entry.id   AF-A0A0P7Y9V7-F1
#
_cell.length_a   1.000
_cell.length_b   1.000
_cell.length_c   1.000
_cell.angle_alpha   90.00
_cell.angle_beta   90.00
_cell.angle_gamma   90.00
#
_symmetry.space_group_name_H-M   'P 1'
#
loop_
_entity.id
_entity.type
_entity.pdbx_description
1 polymer ?
#
loop_
_entity_poly.entity_id
_entity_poly.type
_entity_poly.pdbx_seq_one_letter_code
_entity_poly.pdbx_strand_id
1 'polypeptide(L)' 'MIAEGKVINVGRSLIVSEGTIRDESGKLYAHATATNMIIR' A
#
# COMPACT_ATOMS: atom_id res chain seq x y z
N MET A 1 7.13 11.11 10.69
CA MET A 1 6.30 10.68 9.54
C MET A 1 6.27 9.16 9.54
N ILE A 2 5.07 8.58 9.50
CA ILE A 2 4.81 7.14 9.57
C ILE A 2 4.34 6.70 8.19
N ALA A 3 4.93 5.64 7.66
CA ALA A 3 4.50 5.00 6.42
C ALA A 3 3.85 3.65 6.77
N GLU A 4 2.64 3.44 6.27
CA GLU A 4 1.87 2.20 6.50
C GLU A 4 1.45 1.60 5.17
N GLY A 5 1.64 0.29 5.03
CA GLY A 5 1.22 -0.47 3.87
C GLY A 5 0.19 -1.53 4.25
N LYS A 6 -0.84 -1.70 3.43
CA LYS A 6 -1.88 -2.73 3.60
C LYS A 6 -2.09 -3.47 2.30
N VAL A 7 -2.02 -4.80 2.37
CA VAL A 7 -2.45 -5.65 1.25
C VAL A 7 -3.97 -5.63 1.16
N ILE A 8 -4.47 -5.27 0.00
CA ILE A 8 -5.91 -5.14 -0.28
C ILE A 8 -6.43 -6.41 -0.96
N ASN A 9 -5.63 -7.00 -1.85
CA ASN A 9 -6.01 -8.20 -2.57
C ASN A 9 -4.79 -9.08 -2.85
N VAL A 10 -4.95 -10.39 -2.65
CA VAL A 10 -3.96 -11.40 -3.06
C VAL A 10 -4.65 -12.36 -4.02
N GLY A 11 -4.25 -12.30 -5.29
CA GLY A 11 -4.66 -13.24 -6.32
C GLY A 11 -3.54 -14.22 -6.66
N ARG A 12 -3.82 -15.10 -7.64
CA ARG A 12 -2.86 -16.11 -8.12
C ARG A 12 -1.63 -15.53 -8.83
N SER A 13 -1.83 -14.41 -9.53
CA SER A 13 -0.82 -13.78 -10.40
C SER A 13 -0.65 -12.28 -10.15
N LEU A 14 -1.57 -11.65 -9.43
CA LEU A 14 -1.55 -10.22 -9.12
C LEU A 14 -1.79 -10.02 -7.62
N ILE A 15 -1.10 -9.06 -7.03
CA ILE A 15 -1.28 -8.60 -5.66
C ILE A 15 -1.52 -7.10 -5.72
N VAL A 16 -2.52 -6.62 -4.98
CA VAL A 16 -2.79 -5.18 -4.84
C VAL A 16 -2.56 -4.79 -3.40
N SER A 17 -1.79 -3.72 -3.21
CA SER A 17 -1.53 -3.11 -1.91
C SER A 17 -1.73 -1.60 -1.98
N GLU A 18 -2.04 -1.01 -0.83
CA GLU A 18 -2.12 0.42 -0.64
C GLU A 18 -1.04 0.85 0.37
N GLY A 19 -0.51 2.05 0.16
CA GLY A 19 0.43 2.70 1.04
C GLY A 19 -0.07 4.08 1.44
N THR A 20 0.11 4.46 2.70
CA THR A 20 -0.17 5.82 3.17
C THR A 20 1.01 6.38 3.94
N ILE A 21 1.19 7.70 3.84
CA ILE A 21 2.14 8.44 4.67
C ILE A 21 1.34 9.41 5.54
N ARG A 22 1.52 9.32 6.85
CA ARG A 22 0.87 10.17 7.85
C ARG A 22 1.89 10.81 8.78
N ASP A 23 1.56 11.95 9.37
CA ASP A 23 2.31 12.47 10.51
C ASP A 23 1.81 11.88 11.84
N GLU A 24 2.47 12.24 12.93
CA GLU A 24 2.13 11.81 14.29
C GLU A 24 0.78 12.36 14.76
N SER A 25 0.28 13.42 14.12
CA SER A 25 -1.04 13.99 14.37
C SER A 25 -2.14 13.31 13.53
N GLY A 26 -1.79 12.30 12.73
CA GLY A 26 -2.72 11.52 11.89
C GLY A 26 -3.07 12.17 10.55
N LYS A 27 -2.47 13.31 10.19
CA LYS A 27 -2.72 13.97 8.91
C LYS A 27 -2.14 13.15 7.77
N LEU A 28 -2.96 12.89 6.74
CA LEU A 28 -2.55 12.15 5.54
C LEU A 28 -1.82 13.07 4.55
N TYR A 29 -0.64 12.65 4.11
CA TYR A 29 0.19 13.38 3.15
C TYR A 29 0.19 12.72 1.78
N ALA A 30 0.22 11.40 1.74
CA ALA A 30 0.23 10.66 0.50
C ALA A 30 -0.57 9.37 0.64
N HIS A 31 -1.22 8.99 -0.46
CA HIS A 31 -1.82 7.68 -0.64
C HIS A 31 -1.34 7.14 -2.00
N ALA A 32 -0.92 5.88 -2.00
CA ALA A 32 -0.43 5.21 -3.19
C ALA A 32 -1.04 3.82 -3.27
N THR A 33 -1.24 3.35 -4.50
CA THR A 33 -1.67 1.98 -4.78
C THR A 33 -0.58 1.30 -5.60
N ALA A 34 -0.22 0.09 -5.22
CA ALA A 34 0.74 -0.74 -5.94
C ALA A 34 0.06 -2.03 -6.38
N THR A 35 0.14 -2.31 -7.69
CA THR A 35 -0.29 -3.56 -8.30
C THR A 35 0.95 -4.31 -8.76
N ASN A 36 1.18 -5.48 -8.19
CA ASN A 36 2.38 -6.27 -8.39
C ASN A 36 2.03 -7.59 -9.08
N MET A 37 2.83 -7.97 -10.08
CA MET A 37 2.72 -9.27 -10.74
C MET A 37 3.60 -10.29 -10.03
N ILE A 38 3.07 -11.48 -9.79
CA ILE A 38 3.84 -12.60 -9.25
C ILE A 38 4.54 -13.30 -10.41
N ILE A 39 5.83 -13.04 -10.55
CA ILE A 39 6.71 -13.72 -11.51
C ILE A 39 7.32 -14.93 -10.81
N ARG A 40 7.31 -16.09 -11.47
CA ARG A 40 7.83 -17.38 -10.97
C ARG A 40 8.86 -17.94 -11.93
#